data_AF-A0A7R9DTG4-F1
#
_entry.id   AF-A0A7R9DTG4-F1
#
_cell.length_a   1.000
_cell.length_b   1.000
_cell.length_c   1.000
_cell.angle_alpha   90.00
_cell.angle_beta   90.00
_cell.angle_gamma   90.00
#
_symmetry.space_group_name_H-M   'P 1'
#
loop_
_entity.id
_entity.type
_entity.pdbx_description
1 polymer ?
#
loop_
_entity_poly.entity_id
_entity_poly.type
_entity_poly.pdbx_seq_one_letter_code
_entity_poly.pdbx_strand_id
1 'polypeptide(L)'
;MFYRNTSNSVEEITQKIREFYFGDHPINNETVYAAVDMFTDNVMLSGTDEAVKKHRKSASSPAFYYYFDYKGTNTFASLFGDASLHDYGVSHCDDLLYLFPFGALFPGIMLSHEDERMIDVMTTLWTNFAAT
;
A
#
# COMPACT_ATOMS: atom_id res chain seq x y z
N MET A 1 -15.79 1.72 -4.74
CA MET A 1 -14.91 1.30 -5.85
C MET A 1 -15.32 1.99 -7.14
N PHE A 2 -14.35 2.33 -7.98
CA PHE A 2 -14.54 3.21 -9.13
C PHE A 2 -15.47 2.66 -10.24
N TYR A 3 -15.75 1.35 -10.26
CA TYR A 3 -16.59 0.72 -11.29
C TYR A 3 -18.07 1.15 -11.28
N ARG A 4 -18.57 1.73 -10.18
CA ARG A 4 -19.98 2.18 -10.08
C ARG A 4 -20.36 3.22 -11.13
N ASN A 5 -19.39 4.04 -11.55
CA ASN A 5 -19.62 5.12 -12.52
C ASN A 5 -19.18 4.74 -13.94
N THR A 6 -18.64 3.53 -14.13
CA THR A 6 -18.00 3.12 -15.40
C THR A 6 -18.53 1.79 -15.95
N SER A 7 -19.43 1.10 -15.25
CA SER A 7 -20.00 -0.18 -15.66
C SER A 7 -21.52 -0.21 -15.50
N ASN A 8 -22.19 -0.92 -16.41
CA ASN A 8 -23.63 -1.21 -16.32
C ASN A 8 -23.94 -2.48 -15.49
N SER A 9 -22.92 -3.24 -15.06
CA SER A 9 -23.05 -4.49 -14.31
C SER A 9 -22.62 -4.32 -12.85
N VAL A 10 -23.08 -3.25 -12.20
CA VAL A 10 -22.62 -2.86 -10.86
C VAL A 10 -22.89 -3.95 -9.83
N GLU A 11 -24.06 -4.56 -9.85
CA GLU A 11 -24.49 -5.59 -8.89
C GLU A 11 -23.66 -6.87 -9.05
N GLU A 12 -23.49 -7.34 -10.29
CA GLU A 12 -22.72 -8.54 -10.59
C GLU A 12 -21.24 -8.39 -10.17
N ILE A 13 -20.63 -7.25 -10.49
CA ILE A 13 -19.24 -6.97 -10.10
C ILE A 13 -19.12 -6.89 -8.58
N THR A 14 -20.06 -6.22 -7.91
CA THR A 14 -20.09 -6.11 -6.44
C THR A 14 -20.20 -7.47 -5.78
N GLN A 15 -21.06 -8.34 -6.32
CA GLN A 15 -21.22 -9.71 -5.83
C GLN A 15 -19.93 -10.52 -5.98
N LYS A 16 -19.30 -10.49 -7.15
CA LYS A 16 -18.03 -11.20 -7.40
C LYS A 16 -16.92 -10.76 -6.44
N ILE A 17 -16.82 -9.45 -6.19
CA ILE A 17 -15.83 -8.90 -5.25
C ILE A 17 -16.13 -9.36 -3.82
N ARG A 18 -17.40 -9.30 -3.40
CA ARG A 18 -17.80 -9.78 -2.08
C ARG A 18 -17.47 -11.26 -1.90
N GLU A 19 -17.84 -12.10 -2.87
CA GLU A 19 -17.58 -13.54 -2.85
C GLU A 19 -16.08 -13.85 -2.80
N PHE A 20 -15.26 -13.11 -3.56
CA PHE A 20 -13.82 -13.33 -3.62
C PHE A 20 -13.12 -13.02 -2.29
N TYR A 21 -13.38 -11.86 -1.68
CA TYR A 21 -12.66 -11.45 -0.46
C TYR A 21 -13.32 -11.94 0.84
N PHE A 22 -14.65 -11.95 0.89
CA PHE A 22 -15.37 -12.24 2.13
C PHE A 22 -16.12 -13.58 2.10
N GLY A 23 -16.35 -14.17 0.92
CA GLY A 23 -17.22 -15.33 0.77
C GLY A 23 -18.58 -15.10 1.44
N ASP A 24 -18.98 -16.04 2.29
CA ASP A 24 -20.21 -15.96 3.10
C ASP A 24 -20.02 -15.28 4.46
N HIS A 25 -18.81 -14.81 4.78
CA HIS A 25 -18.52 -14.20 6.08
C HIS A 25 -19.13 -12.78 6.19
N PRO A 26 -19.55 -12.37 7.41
CA PRO A 26 -20.00 -11.01 7.65
C PRO A 26 -18.83 -10.03 7.51
N ILE A 27 -19.11 -8.81 7.04
CA ILE A 27 -18.11 -7.74 7.03
C ILE A 27 -18.08 -7.11 8.43
N ASN A 28 -17.10 -7.50 9.23
CA ASN A 28 -16.87 -7.04 10.60
C ASN A 28 -15.36 -7.09 10.94
N ASN A 29 -15.00 -6.85 12.21
CA ASN A 29 -13.60 -6.86 12.67
C ASN A 29 -12.89 -8.21 12.45
N GLU A 30 -13.60 -9.34 12.42
CA GLU A 30 -13.00 -10.67 12.16
C GLU A 30 -12.52 -10.79 10.70
N THR A 31 -13.13 -10.01 9.80
CA THR A 31 -12.81 -9.98 8.36
C THR A 31 -12.03 -8.74 7.94
N VAL A 32 -11.46 -7.99 8.89
CA VAL A 32 -10.83 -6.70 8.57
C VAL A 32 -9.67 -6.86 7.57
N TYR A 33 -8.90 -7.94 7.64
CA TYR A 33 -7.81 -8.20 6.71
C TYR A 33 -8.30 -8.51 5.29
N ALA A 34 -9.46 -9.15 5.13
CA ALA A 34 -10.09 -9.30 3.81
C ALA A 34 -10.47 -7.94 3.20
N ALA A 35 -10.88 -6.97 4.04
CA ALA A 35 -11.08 -5.60 3.58
C ALA A 35 -9.76 -4.92 3.19
N VAL A 36 -8.70 -5.11 3.97
CA VAL A 36 -7.36 -4.58 3.66
C VAL A 36 -6.87 -5.11 2.30
N ASP A 37 -6.96 -6.41 2.06
CA ASP A 37 -6.59 -7.03 0.78
C ASP A 37 -7.43 -6.46 -0.38
N MET A 38 -8.74 -6.39 -0.20
CA MET A 38 -9.66 -5.84 -1.19
C MET A 38 -9.32 -4.40 -1.57
N PHE A 39 -9.02 -3.54 -0.59
CA PHE A 39 -8.66 -2.15 -0.86
C PHE A 39 -7.26 -2.04 -1.46
N THR A 40 -6.30 -2.85 -1.03
CA THR A 40 -4.94 -2.90 -1.58
C THR A 40 -4.96 -3.24 -3.07
N ASP A 41 -5.70 -4.29 -3.44
CA ASP A 41 -5.84 -4.73 -4.82
C ASP A 41 -6.54 -3.67 -5.68
N ASN A 42 -7.62 -3.09 -5.17
CA ASN A 42 -8.45 -2.16 -5.94
C ASN A 42 -7.84 -0.76 -6.11
N VAL A 43 -7.23 -0.22 -5.05
CA VAL A 43 -6.80 1.19 -5.02
C VAL A 43 -5.36 1.33 -5.50
N MET A 44 -4.50 0.36 -5.20
CA MET A 44 -3.06 0.47 -5.44
C MET A 44 -2.54 -0.57 -6.46
N LEU A 45 -2.66 -1.86 -6.14
CA LEU A 45 -1.86 -2.90 -6.81
C LEU A 45 -2.28 -3.09 -8.28
N SER A 46 -3.58 -3.23 -8.56
CA SER A 46 -4.06 -3.47 -9.94
C SER A 46 -3.70 -2.32 -10.88
N GLY A 47 -3.83 -1.08 -10.41
CA GLY A 47 -3.48 0.11 -11.19
C GLY A 47 -1.98 0.19 -11.49
N THR A 48 -1.14 -0.06 -10.48
CA THR A 48 0.32 -0.06 -10.64
C THR A 48 0.79 -1.16 -11.58
N ASP A 49 0.30 -2.38 -11.43
CA ASP A 49 0.68 -3.52 -12.29
C ASP A 49 0.29 -3.27 -13.76
N GLU A 50 -0.92 -2.78 -14.01
CA GLU A 50 -1.35 -2.42 -15.37
C GLU A 50 -0.54 -1.26 -15.96
N ALA A 51 -0.15 -0.28 -15.15
CA ALA A 51 0.71 0.82 -15.58
C ALA A 51 2.10 0.31 -16.01
N VAL A 52 2.73 -0.55 -15.20
CA VAL A 52 4.03 -1.16 -15.52
C VAL A 52 3.95 -1.98 -16.81
N LYS A 53 2.93 -2.85 -16.96
CA LYS A 53 2.72 -3.64 -18.19
C LYS A 53 2.55 -2.76 -19.42
N LYS A 54 1.78 -1.67 -19.33
CA LYS A 54 1.59 -0.73 -20.44
C LYS A 54 2.90 -0.01 -20.78
N HIS A 55 3.63 0.46 -19.78
CA HIS A 55 4.91 1.14 -19.98
C HIS A 55 5.93 0.21 -20.67
N ARG A 56 6.02 -1.06 -20.24
CA ARG A 56 6.88 -2.08 -20.87
C ARG A 56 6.52 -2.40 -22.32
N LYS A 57 5.26 -2.18 -22.74
CA LYS A 57 4.83 -2.39 -24.12
C LYS A 57 5.14 -1.18 -25.02
N SER A 58 5.17 0.03 -24.47
CA SER A 58 5.32 1.26 -25.24
C SER A 58 6.72 1.89 -25.20
N ALA A 59 7.50 1.61 -24.15
CA ALA A 59 8.82 2.18 -23.95
C ALA A 59 9.93 1.12 -24.00
N SER A 60 11.06 1.48 -24.60
CA SER A 60 12.28 0.67 -24.59
C SER A 60 13.16 0.93 -23.36
N SER A 61 12.86 1.99 -22.59
CA SER A 61 13.56 2.31 -21.36
C SER A 61 13.37 1.20 -20.31
N PRO A 62 14.35 1.01 -19.41
CA PRO A 62 14.17 0.15 -18.25
C PRO A 62 12.97 0.62 -17.41
N ALA A 63 12.20 -0.33 -16.87
CA ALA A 63 11.17 -0.05 -15.89
C ALA A 63 11.53 -0.81 -14.61
N PHE A 64 11.48 -0.10 -13.48
CA PHE A 64 11.73 -0.66 -12.16
C PHE A 64 10.43 -0.63 -11.36
N TYR A 65 10.22 -1.68 -10.58
CA TYR A 65 9.03 -1.87 -9.76
C TYR A 65 9.48 -2.46 -8.43
N TYR A 66 9.11 -1.83 -7.32
CA TYR A 66 9.42 -2.34 -5.99
C TYR A 66 8.13 -2.62 -5.21
N TYR A 67 8.23 -3.59 -4.30
CA TYR A 67 7.22 -3.91 -3.31
C TYR A 67 7.84 -3.67 -1.94
N PHE A 68 7.22 -2.81 -1.15
CA PHE A 68 7.73 -2.42 0.16
C PHE A 68 6.96 -3.18 1.25
N ASP A 69 7.68 -3.98 2.03
CA ASP A 69 7.13 -4.89 3.06
C ASP A 69 7.92 -4.80 4.38
N TYR A 70 8.53 -3.64 4.63
CA TYR A 70 9.19 -3.37 5.91
C TYR A 70 8.23 -2.66 6.86
N LYS A 71 7.87 -3.35 7.95
CA LYS A 71 7.10 -2.79 9.05
C LYS A 71 8.05 -2.23 10.11
N GLY A 72 8.16 -0.90 10.17
CA GLY A 72 8.98 -0.24 11.20
C GLY A 72 8.18 0.18 12.43
N THR A 73 8.84 0.99 13.26
CA THR A 73 8.30 1.40 14.58
C THR A 73 7.08 2.33 14.47
N ASN A 74 6.96 3.05 13.35
CA ASN A 74 5.91 4.03 13.10
C ASN A 74 5.14 3.65 11.82
N THR A 75 3.84 3.94 11.81
CA THR A 75 2.97 3.64 10.65
C THR A 75 1.90 4.70 10.49
N PHE A 76 1.56 5.05 9.25
CA PHE A 76 0.42 5.90 8.92
C PHE A 76 -0.92 5.26 9.31
N ALA A 77 -0.98 3.93 9.48
CA ALA A 77 -2.17 3.27 10.01
C ALA A 77 -2.56 3.81 11.41
N SER A 78 -1.61 4.31 12.21
CA SER A 78 -1.91 4.89 13.53
C SER A 78 -2.59 6.24 13.45
N LEU A 79 -2.56 6.92 12.30
CA LEU A 79 -3.19 8.22 12.11
C LEU A 79 -4.61 8.10 11.54
N PHE A 80 -4.87 7.07 10.74
CA PHE A 80 -6.12 6.94 9.98
C PHE A 80 -6.96 5.71 10.34
N GLY A 81 -6.38 4.74 11.06
CA GLY A 81 -7.04 3.51 11.46
C GLY A 81 -7.09 3.33 12.97
N ASP A 82 -7.68 2.22 13.38
CA ASP A 82 -7.66 1.70 14.75
C ASP A 82 -6.44 0.79 14.96
N ALA A 83 -5.24 1.28 14.62
CA ALA A 83 -4.00 0.50 14.76
C ALA A 83 -3.65 0.10 16.21
N SER A 84 -4.39 0.63 17.20
CA SER A 84 -4.34 0.15 18.58
C SER A 84 -5.10 -1.17 18.80
N LEU A 85 -6.01 -1.52 17.89
CA LEU A 85 -6.86 -2.72 17.94
C LEU A 85 -6.37 -3.80 16.97
N HIS A 86 -5.79 -3.41 15.83
CA HIS A 86 -5.37 -4.32 14.78
C HIS A 86 -3.97 -4.02 14.29
N ASP A 87 -3.24 -5.08 13.94
CA ASP A 87 -1.94 -4.98 13.29
C ASP A 87 -2.12 -5.07 11.77
N TYR A 88 -2.21 -3.92 11.11
CA TYR A 88 -2.44 -3.84 9.66
C TYR A 88 -1.20 -4.12 8.81
N GLY A 89 -0.07 -4.48 9.41
CA GLY A 89 1.18 -4.68 8.68
C GLY A 89 1.74 -3.35 8.15
N VAL A 90 2.15 -3.32 6.89
CA VAL A 90 2.69 -2.13 6.22
C VAL A 90 1.56 -1.35 5.57
N SER A 91 1.37 -0.11 6.01
CA SER A 91 0.29 0.75 5.52
C SER A 91 0.73 1.64 4.36
N HIS A 92 -0.25 2.28 3.74
CA HIS A 92 0.00 3.27 2.71
C HIS A 92 0.83 4.43 3.25
N CYS A 93 1.82 4.86 2.46
CA CYS A 93 2.81 5.90 2.79
C CYS A 93 3.86 5.52 3.85
N ASP A 94 3.85 4.30 4.41
CA ASP A 94 4.87 3.91 5.39
C ASP A 94 6.28 3.94 4.81
N ASP A 95 6.45 3.66 3.51
CA ASP A 95 7.73 3.77 2.81
C ASP A 95 8.31 5.20 2.82
N LEU A 96 7.44 6.22 2.83
CA LEU A 96 7.85 7.63 2.87
C LEU A 96 8.51 8.01 4.20
N LEU A 97 8.19 7.31 5.29
CA LEU A 97 8.82 7.54 6.61
C LEU A 97 10.34 7.33 6.56
N TYR A 98 10.83 6.54 5.59
CA TYR A 98 12.25 6.25 5.40
C TYR A 98 12.89 7.09 4.29
N LEU A 99 12.16 8.04 3.72
CA LEU A 99 12.65 8.99 2.71
C LEU A 99 12.61 10.45 3.17
N PHE A 100 11.61 10.82 3.97
CA PHE A 100 11.37 12.20 4.37
C PHE A 100 11.11 12.33 5.87
N PRO A 101 11.50 13.48 6.49
CA PRO A 101 11.19 13.73 7.88
C PRO A 101 9.72 14.10 8.07
N PHE A 102 8.95 13.25 8.78
CA PHE A 102 7.53 13.47 9.09
C PHE A 102 7.26 13.93 10.53
N GLY A 103 8.21 14.63 11.16
CA GLY A 103 8.14 15.01 12.58
C GLY A 103 6.91 15.85 13.00
N ALA A 104 6.23 16.51 12.05
CA ALA A 104 4.98 17.22 12.33
C ALA A 104 3.76 16.28 12.49
N LEU A 105 3.74 15.16 11.76
CA LEU A 105 2.67 14.16 11.85
C LEU A 105 2.94 13.14 12.95
N PHE A 106 4.22 12.93 13.28
CA PHE A 106 4.67 11.99 14.30
C PHE A 106 5.63 12.72 15.27
N PRO A 107 5.10 13.52 16.21
CA PRO A 107 5.94 14.22 17.17
C PRO A 107 6.63 13.20 18.09
N GLY A 108 7.95 13.28 18.18
CA GLY A 108 8.74 12.37 19.02
C GLY A 108 8.94 10.98 18.43
N ILE A 109 9.02 10.84 17.10
CA ILE A 109 9.45 9.60 16.42
C ILE A 109 10.66 9.01 17.15
N MET A 110 10.50 7.77 17.58
CA MET A 110 11.61 6.91 17.95
C MET A 110 11.84 5.95 16.79
N LEU A 111 13.05 5.98 16.24
CA LEU A 111 13.50 5.03 15.23
C LEU A 111 14.20 3.87 15.94
N SER A 112 13.89 2.65 15.53
CA SER A 112 14.71 1.49 15.86
C SER A 112 16.02 1.52 15.05
N HIS A 113 16.98 0.67 15.42
CA HIS A 113 18.18 0.52 14.61
C HIS A 113 17.86 -0.04 13.21
N GLU A 114 16.84 -0.89 13.11
CA GLU A 114 16.33 -1.41 11.85
C GLU A 114 15.68 -0.32 10.99
N ASP A 115 15.00 0.66 11.61
CA ASP A 115 14.42 1.79 10.89
C ASP A 115 15.51 2.68 10.30
N GLU A 116 16.58 2.95 11.06
CA GLU A 116 17.75 3.69 10.56
C GLU A 116 18.38 2.98 9.36
N ARG A 117 18.52 1.64 9.43
CA ARG A 117 19.01 0.85 8.30
C ARG A 117 18.07 0.90 7.09
N MET A 118 16.76 0.97 7.31
CA MET A 118 15.80 1.11 6.21
C MET A 118 15.87 2.49 5.57
N ILE A 119 16.15 3.55 6.34
CA ILE A 119 16.44 4.89 5.79
C ILE A 119 17.64 4.80 4.83
N ASP A 120 18.73 4.15 5.24
CA ASP A 120 19.90 3.98 4.38
C ASP A 120 19.56 3.21 3.09
N VAL A 121 18.78 2.12 3.20
CA VAL A 121 18.34 1.33 2.03
C VAL A 121 17.48 2.16 1.08
N MET A 122 16.45 2.82 1.59
CA MET A 122 15.49 3.58 0.77
C MET A 122 16.13 4.80 0.13
N THR A 123 16.92 5.57 0.88
CA THR A 123 17.63 6.74 0.33
C THR A 123 18.69 6.31 -0.68
N THR A 124 19.42 5.22 -0.44
CA THR A 124 20.39 4.68 -1.41
C THR A 124 19.70 4.19 -2.69
N LEU A 125 18.59 3.45 -2.57
CA LEU A 125 17.83 2.94 -3.71
C LEU A 125 17.37 4.10 -4.62
N TRP A 126 16.76 5.13 -4.03
CA TRP A 126 16.24 6.27 -4.78
C TRP A 126 17.34 7.19 -5.33
N THR A 127 18.41 7.43 -4.58
CA THR A 127 19.54 8.26 -5.05
C THR A 127 20.32 7.57 -6.17
N ASN A 128 20.50 6.25 -6.10
CA ASN A 128 21.09 5.48 -7.19
C ASN A 128 20.24 5.57 -8.46
N PHE A 129 18.91 5.43 -8.35
CA PHE A 129 18.01 5.59 -9.50
C PHE A 129 18.06 7.00 -10.10
N ALA A 130 18.17 8.03 -9.27
CA ALA A 130 18.24 9.43 -9.73
C ALA A 130 19.59 9.81 -10.36
N ALA A 131 20.68 9.12 -10.00
CA ALA A 131 22.03 9.40 -10.50
C ALA A 131 22.37 8.71 -11.83
N THR A 132 21.50 7.80 -12.30
CA THR A 132 21.63 7.08 -13.59
C THR A 132 20.84 7.74 -14.70
#